data_AF-A0A178AEJ0-F1
#
_entry.id   AF-A0A178AEJ0-F1
#
_cell.length_a   1.000
_cell.length_b   1.000
_cell.length_c   1.000
_cell.angle_alpha   90.00
_cell.angle_beta   90.00
_cell.angle_gamma   90.00
#
_symmetry.space_group_name_H-M   'P 1'
#
loop_
_entity.id
_entity.type
_entity.pdbx_description
1 polymer ?
#
loop_
_entity_poly.entity_id
_entity_poly.type
_entity_poly.pdbx_seq_one_letter_code
_entity_poly.pdbx_strand_id
1 'polypeptide(L)'
;MDCSLDKINNRTNGFDFARLYAVQTYLNETCAAGSDVFFKDTRMLTNAACERIAGIDSGIWTGWTAYPISDIWNRIVVWKLPLLQLLSQFPRPPLGSWVEIGIMMHLLGDPIDSVSNILLTLAICQDRADRAKRICRETGTHEGHSDFDRTWKGLAIIMVSYDECGLSTRVNEFERQYRLMKTRGRFEHEIRHIYDEAAGSLAADRQTRILPVFLAELFFIGGWVISLIKAASSEPSPTNWVNVEAQSIAISALYLWVTSTVGLASVIGASQTEDAIPRILQTFEYNLSAFVGPQNRRPSMRRRLELCWCKRSIDRALCGGTYSWRPLRWHTGSQLGWITRSAVAFSVVALVFVGCSFLISATLSYLVSPRGFSCRHIPEIIV
;
A
#
# COMPACT_ATOMS: atom_id res chain seq x y z
N MET A 1 11.52 -13.46 -52.89
CA MET A 1 10.94 -12.12 -53.13
C MET A 1 11.84 -11.10 -52.47
N ASP A 2 11.94 -9.93 -53.06
CA ASP A 2 12.75 -8.84 -52.52
C ASP A 2 11.92 -8.10 -51.46
N CYS A 3 12.02 -8.55 -50.21
CA CYS A 3 11.33 -7.93 -49.08
C CYS A 3 12.05 -6.65 -48.71
N SER A 4 11.37 -5.53 -48.97
CA SER A 4 11.78 -4.19 -48.59
C SER A 4 10.64 -3.51 -47.84
N LEU A 5 10.97 -2.66 -46.87
CA LEU A 5 10.03 -1.84 -46.09
C LEU A 5 9.04 -1.08 -46.97
N ASP A 6 9.46 -0.63 -48.17
CA ASP A 6 8.62 0.14 -49.08
C ASP A 6 7.53 -0.67 -49.77
N LYS A 7 7.62 -2.01 -49.71
CA LYS A 7 6.59 -2.93 -50.25
C LYS A 7 5.58 -3.35 -49.19
N ILE A 8 5.80 -3.00 -47.92
CA ILE A 8 4.86 -3.25 -46.84
C ILE A 8 3.80 -2.14 -46.88
N ASN A 9 2.69 -2.40 -47.56
CA ASN A 9 1.54 -1.50 -47.56
C ASN A 9 0.63 -1.74 -46.35
N ASN A 10 0.18 -0.64 -45.77
CA ASN A 10 -0.75 -0.55 -44.64
C ASN A 10 -1.99 -1.42 -44.91
N ARG A 11 -2.21 -2.45 -44.08
CA ARG A 11 -3.30 -3.43 -44.27
C ARG A 11 -4.31 -3.46 -43.14
N THR A 12 -4.17 -2.62 -42.13
CA THR A 12 -5.03 -2.67 -40.94
C THR A 12 -5.73 -1.33 -40.74
N ASN A 13 -6.98 -1.22 -41.21
CA ASN A 13 -7.90 -0.14 -40.83
C ASN A 13 -8.30 -0.32 -39.35
N GLY A 14 -7.38 -0.07 -38.42
CA GLY A 14 -7.57 -0.34 -36.99
C GLY A 14 -6.70 -1.48 -36.45
N PHE A 15 -6.68 -1.65 -35.13
CA PHE A 15 -5.94 -2.71 -34.47
C PHE A 15 -6.69 -4.04 -34.63
N ASP A 16 -6.14 -4.99 -35.38
CA ASP A 16 -6.69 -6.33 -35.52
C ASP A 16 -5.59 -7.37 -35.33
N PHE A 17 -5.63 -8.04 -34.18
CA PHE A 17 -4.69 -9.07 -33.79
C PHE A 17 -4.61 -10.22 -34.82
N ALA A 18 -5.73 -10.70 -35.35
CA ALA A 18 -5.70 -11.81 -36.31
C ALA A 18 -4.99 -11.41 -37.61
N ARG A 19 -5.22 -10.18 -38.08
CA ARG A 19 -4.55 -9.64 -39.27
C ARG A 19 -3.06 -9.43 -39.04
N LEU A 20 -2.67 -8.87 -37.90
CA LEU A 20 -1.25 -8.67 -37.57
C LEU A 20 -0.51 -10.00 -37.49
N TYR A 21 -1.12 -11.03 -36.90
CA TYR A 21 -0.56 -12.38 -36.85
C TYR A 21 -0.38 -12.98 -38.26
N ALA A 22 -1.39 -12.83 -39.14
CA ALA A 22 -1.30 -13.29 -40.51
C ALA A 22 -0.20 -12.57 -41.32
N VAL A 23 -0.08 -11.25 -41.16
CA VAL A 23 1.00 -10.45 -41.78
C VAL A 23 2.35 -10.90 -41.28
N GLN A 24 2.52 -11.10 -39.97
CA GLN A 24 3.78 -11.57 -39.41
C GLN A 24 4.15 -12.96 -39.94
N THR A 25 3.21 -13.89 -39.96
CA THR A 25 3.43 -15.26 -40.45
C THR A 25 3.88 -15.23 -41.90
N TYR A 26 3.20 -14.45 -42.74
CA TYR A 26 3.57 -14.24 -44.13
C TYR A 26 4.98 -13.66 -44.30
N LEU A 27 5.33 -12.61 -43.54
CA LEU A 27 6.67 -12.01 -43.60
C LEU A 27 7.75 -13.00 -43.14
N ASN A 28 7.48 -13.80 -42.11
CA ASN A 28 8.43 -14.78 -41.60
C ASN A 28 8.71 -15.91 -42.61
N GLU A 29 7.68 -16.33 -43.36
CA GLU A 29 7.79 -17.37 -44.40
C GLU A 29 8.44 -16.85 -45.69
N THR A 30 8.21 -15.58 -46.06
CA THR A 30 8.58 -15.06 -47.39
C THR A 30 9.86 -14.21 -47.41
N CYS A 31 10.22 -13.57 -46.29
CA CYS A 31 11.36 -12.67 -46.21
C CYS A 31 12.59 -13.35 -45.60
N ALA A 32 13.78 -12.94 -46.04
CA ALA A 32 15.05 -13.41 -45.45
C ALA A 32 15.31 -12.72 -44.10
N ALA A 33 15.94 -13.41 -43.15
CA ALA A 33 16.24 -12.85 -41.82
C ALA A 33 17.13 -11.58 -41.84
N GLY A 34 17.87 -11.34 -42.94
CA GLY A 34 18.70 -10.15 -43.13
C GLY A 34 18.02 -8.99 -43.87
N SER A 35 16.71 -9.06 -44.14
CA SER A 35 15.99 -7.93 -44.76
C SER A 35 15.83 -6.76 -43.79
N ASP A 36 15.64 -5.56 -44.32
CA ASP A 36 15.30 -4.32 -43.58
C ASP A 36 14.02 -4.43 -42.71
N VAL A 37 13.17 -5.42 -42.99
CA VAL A 37 11.98 -5.76 -42.22
C VAL A 37 12.32 -6.32 -40.83
N PHE A 38 13.45 -7.00 -40.67
CA PHE A 38 13.83 -7.66 -39.43
C PHE A 38 15.12 -7.08 -38.84
N PHE A 39 15.26 -7.15 -37.51
CA PHE A 39 16.55 -6.89 -36.88
C PHE A 39 17.58 -7.90 -37.35
N LYS A 40 18.80 -7.42 -37.59
CA LYS A 40 19.92 -8.23 -38.07
C LYS A 40 20.09 -9.50 -37.24
N ASP A 41 20.16 -10.64 -37.92
CA ASP A 41 20.32 -11.98 -37.33
C ASP A 41 19.14 -12.43 -36.44
N THR A 42 17.97 -11.80 -36.58
CA THR A 42 16.76 -12.18 -35.84
C THR A 42 15.54 -12.29 -36.77
N ARG A 43 14.41 -12.74 -36.22
CA ARG A 43 13.08 -12.68 -36.86
C ARG A 43 12.15 -11.64 -36.23
N MET A 44 12.73 -10.68 -35.50
CA MET A 44 11.99 -9.60 -34.86
C MET A 44 11.80 -8.46 -35.85
N LEU A 45 10.59 -7.92 -35.94
CA LEU A 45 10.30 -6.79 -36.83
C LEU A 45 11.03 -5.54 -36.34
N THR A 46 11.59 -4.77 -37.26
CA THR A 46 12.13 -3.44 -36.95
C THR A 46 11.02 -2.47 -36.57
N ASN A 47 11.33 -1.43 -35.77
CA ASN A 47 10.34 -0.38 -35.48
C ASN A 47 9.77 0.26 -36.76
N ALA A 48 10.60 0.46 -37.79
CA ALA A 48 10.15 0.95 -39.09
C ALA A 48 9.14 0.00 -39.77
N ALA A 49 9.37 -1.32 -39.71
CA ALA A 49 8.41 -2.30 -40.22
C ALA A 49 7.10 -2.25 -39.43
N CYS A 50 7.18 -2.14 -38.12
CA CYS A 50 6.04 -2.01 -37.22
C CYS A 50 5.18 -0.77 -37.52
N GLU A 51 5.81 0.40 -37.67
CA GLU A 51 5.14 1.65 -38.02
C GLU A 51 4.43 1.54 -39.37
N ARG A 52 5.09 0.96 -40.38
CA ARG A 52 4.49 0.71 -41.71
C ARG A 52 3.31 -0.26 -41.66
N ILE A 53 3.42 -1.36 -40.89
CA ILE A 53 2.34 -2.35 -40.73
C ILE A 53 1.14 -1.73 -40.02
N ALA A 54 1.39 -0.97 -38.94
CA ALA A 54 0.35 -0.33 -38.15
C ALA A 54 -0.23 0.93 -38.81
N GLY A 55 0.40 1.44 -39.88
CA GLY A 55 0.00 2.70 -40.51
C GLY A 55 0.25 3.91 -39.61
N ILE A 56 1.25 3.83 -38.73
CA ILE A 56 1.67 4.94 -37.88
C ILE A 56 2.60 5.83 -38.71
N ASP A 57 2.11 7.02 -39.03
CA ASP A 57 2.91 8.16 -39.46
C ASP A 57 3.52 8.86 -38.25
N SER A 58 4.56 9.69 -38.45
CA SER A 58 5.46 10.25 -37.41
C SER A 58 4.82 11.10 -36.29
N GLY A 59 3.49 11.14 -36.19
CA GLY A 59 2.76 11.81 -35.14
C GLY A 59 2.51 10.91 -33.93
N ILE A 60 2.83 11.40 -32.73
CA ILE A 60 2.56 10.70 -31.45
C ILE A 60 1.03 10.48 -31.23
N TRP A 61 0.18 11.16 -31.99
CA TRP A 61 -1.28 11.08 -31.89
C TRP A 61 -1.96 10.44 -33.11
N THR A 62 -1.21 10.12 -34.16
CA THR A 62 -1.73 9.51 -35.39
C THR A 62 -1.27 8.04 -35.44
N GLY A 63 -2.11 7.17 -36.01
CA GLY A 63 -1.81 5.73 -36.11
C GLY A 63 -1.99 4.88 -34.84
N TRP A 64 -2.27 5.47 -33.67
CA TRP A 64 -2.63 4.69 -32.48
C TRP A 64 -4.06 4.16 -32.60
N THR A 65 -4.15 2.86 -32.78
CA THR A 65 -5.42 2.15 -32.80
C THR A 65 -5.69 1.54 -31.43
N ALA A 66 -6.86 1.84 -30.85
CA ALA A 66 -7.22 1.29 -29.55
C ALA A 66 -7.33 -0.24 -29.61
N TYR A 67 -6.93 -0.92 -28.53
CA TYR A 67 -7.23 -2.34 -28.38
C TYR A 67 -8.73 -2.58 -28.44
N PRO A 68 -9.19 -3.75 -28.91
CA PRO A 68 -10.58 -4.16 -28.77
C PRO A 68 -11.05 -3.98 -27.32
N ILE A 69 -12.25 -3.44 -27.14
CA ILE A 69 -12.83 -3.17 -25.81
C ILE A 69 -12.85 -4.45 -24.96
N SER A 70 -13.11 -5.60 -25.57
CA SER A 70 -13.07 -6.91 -24.91
C SER A 70 -11.71 -7.22 -24.29
N ASP A 71 -10.62 -6.88 -24.95
CA ASP A 71 -9.26 -7.14 -24.46
C ASP A 71 -8.88 -6.18 -23.35
N ILE A 72 -9.26 -4.91 -23.47
CA ILE A 72 -9.11 -3.91 -22.40
C ILE A 72 -9.84 -4.41 -21.15
N TRP A 73 -11.10 -4.83 -21.30
CA TRP A 73 -11.91 -5.30 -20.18
C TRP A 73 -11.34 -6.56 -19.56
N ASN A 74 -10.92 -7.53 -20.37
CA ASN A 74 -10.28 -8.74 -19.88
C ASN A 74 -9.02 -8.41 -19.07
N ARG A 75 -8.18 -7.48 -19.54
CA ARG A 75 -7.00 -7.03 -18.78
C ARG A 75 -7.37 -6.30 -17.49
N ILE A 76 -8.41 -5.47 -17.50
CA ILE A 76 -8.89 -4.80 -16.29
C ILE A 76 -9.36 -5.84 -15.27
N VAL A 77 -10.19 -6.80 -15.68
CA VAL A 77 -10.74 -7.83 -14.80
C VAL A 77 -9.65 -8.76 -14.27
N VAL A 78 -8.71 -9.17 -15.10
CA VAL A 78 -7.63 -10.10 -14.69
C VAL A 78 -6.59 -9.41 -13.83
N TRP A 79 -6.21 -8.17 -14.16
CA TRP A 79 -5.03 -7.52 -13.56
C TRP A 79 -5.34 -6.41 -12.58
N LYS A 80 -6.31 -5.56 -12.93
CA LYS A 80 -6.60 -4.34 -12.16
C LYS A 80 -7.62 -4.59 -11.07
N LEU A 81 -8.61 -5.45 -11.30
CA LEU A 81 -9.63 -5.75 -10.30
C LEU A 81 -9.05 -6.43 -9.05
N PRO A 82 -8.15 -7.44 -9.14
CA PRO A 82 -7.52 -8.02 -7.95
C PRO A 82 -6.64 -7.00 -7.20
N LEU A 83 -5.94 -6.14 -7.92
CA LEU A 83 -5.16 -5.05 -7.31
C LEU A 83 -6.07 -4.03 -6.60
N LEU A 84 -7.18 -3.62 -7.22
CA LEU A 84 -8.17 -2.73 -6.62
C LEU A 84 -8.84 -3.38 -5.41
N GLN A 85 -9.13 -4.68 -5.47
CA GLN A 85 -9.63 -5.45 -4.34
C GLN A 85 -8.62 -5.42 -3.19
N LEU A 86 -7.34 -5.68 -3.45
CA LEU A 86 -6.27 -5.61 -2.44
C LEU A 86 -6.15 -4.20 -1.83
N LEU A 87 -6.14 -3.15 -2.67
CA LEU A 87 -6.12 -1.76 -2.22
C LEU A 87 -7.36 -1.39 -1.40
N SER A 88 -8.53 -1.95 -1.72
CA SER A 88 -9.76 -1.74 -0.93
C SER A 88 -9.68 -2.35 0.48
N GLN A 89 -8.82 -3.37 0.67
CA GLN A 89 -8.56 -3.97 1.97
C GLN A 89 -7.53 -3.20 2.80
N PHE A 90 -6.84 -2.21 2.22
CA PHE A 90 -5.87 -1.38 2.94
C PHE A 90 -6.54 -0.71 4.15
N PRO A 91 -6.12 -1.04 5.39
CA PRO A 91 -6.72 -0.49 6.59
C PRO A 91 -6.51 1.02 6.67
N ARG A 92 -7.60 1.75 6.80
CA ARG A 92 -7.60 3.21 6.93
C ARG A 92 -8.71 3.65 7.87
N PRO A 93 -8.45 4.62 8.76
CA PRO A 93 -9.52 5.20 9.56
C PRO A 93 -10.44 6.03 8.67
N PRO A 94 -11.77 6.02 8.91
CA PRO A 94 -12.72 6.76 8.09
C PRO A 94 -12.74 8.25 8.46
N LEU A 95 -11.66 8.97 8.15
CA LEU A 95 -11.47 10.41 8.47
C LEU A 95 -12.10 11.36 7.42
N GLY A 96 -13.06 10.84 6.66
CA GLY A 96 -13.73 11.52 5.55
C GLY A 96 -13.17 11.16 4.18
N SER A 97 -14.03 11.23 3.16
CA SER A 97 -13.73 10.73 1.81
C SER A 97 -12.52 11.40 1.16
N TRP A 98 -12.30 12.70 1.39
CA TRP A 98 -11.14 13.41 0.85
C TRP A 98 -9.82 12.90 1.42
N VAL A 99 -9.79 12.59 2.72
CA VAL A 99 -8.61 12.02 3.38
C VAL A 99 -8.37 10.60 2.85
N GLU A 100 -9.42 9.79 2.70
CA GLU A 100 -9.29 8.45 2.13
C GLU A 100 -8.74 8.47 0.69
N ILE A 101 -9.28 9.33 -0.18
CA ILE A 101 -8.80 9.50 -1.55
C ILE A 101 -7.34 9.99 -1.52
N GLY A 102 -7.03 10.98 -0.70
CA GLY A 102 -5.68 11.51 -0.55
C GLY A 102 -4.67 10.44 -0.12
N ILE A 103 -5.02 9.58 0.83
CA ILE A 103 -4.19 8.45 1.26
C ILE A 103 -3.99 7.44 0.14
N MET A 104 -5.03 7.11 -0.63
CA MET A 104 -4.92 6.18 -1.77
C MET A 104 -4.03 6.75 -2.87
N MET A 105 -4.20 8.04 -3.19
CA MET A 105 -3.35 8.74 -4.15
C MET A 105 -1.90 8.81 -3.68
N HIS A 106 -1.68 9.09 -2.39
CA HIS A 106 -0.34 9.08 -1.80
C HIS A 106 0.28 7.68 -1.79
N LEU A 107 -0.48 6.66 -1.43
CA LEU A 107 -0.04 5.26 -1.43
C LEU A 107 0.48 4.86 -2.81
N LEU A 108 -0.27 5.19 -3.88
CA LEU A 108 0.09 4.85 -5.25
C LEU A 108 1.11 5.80 -5.89
N GLY A 109 1.15 7.05 -5.47
CA GLY A 109 2.04 8.08 -6.01
C GLY A 109 3.42 8.12 -5.37
N ASP A 110 3.51 7.85 -4.07
CA ASP A 110 4.76 7.75 -3.31
C ASP A 110 4.78 6.50 -2.41
N PRO A 111 5.06 5.33 -3.01
CA PRO A 111 5.07 4.06 -2.28
C PRO A 111 6.21 3.98 -1.25
N ILE A 112 7.34 4.65 -1.49
CA ILE A 112 8.49 4.64 -0.59
C ILE A 112 8.13 5.40 0.69
N ASP A 113 7.57 6.61 0.57
CA ASP A 113 7.12 7.38 1.73
C ASP A 113 6.05 6.63 2.51
N SER A 114 5.11 5.99 1.80
CA SER A 114 4.01 5.24 2.39
C SER A 114 4.47 4.04 3.21
N VAL A 115 5.35 3.21 2.65
CA VAL A 115 5.95 2.07 3.36
C VAL A 115 6.80 2.55 4.53
N SER A 116 7.59 3.61 4.35
CA SER A 116 8.40 4.20 5.43
C SER A 116 7.53 4.69 6.59
N ASN A 117 6.37 5.30 6.33
CA ASN A 117 5.44 5.75 7.38
C ASN A 117 4.81 4.58 8.13
N ILE A 118 4.48 3.48 7.43
CA ILE A 118 3.93 2.27 8.04
C ILE A 118 4.97 1.63 8.96
N LEU A 119 6.22 1.49 8.49
CA LEU A 119 7.33 0.98 9.31
C LEU A 119 7.61 1.87 10.53
N LEU A 120 7.59 3.19 10.35
CA LEU A 120 7.72 4.15 11.46
C LEU A 120 6.58 3.98 12.47
N THR A 121 5.35 3.78 12.00
CA THR A 121 4.19 3.54 12.87
C THR A 121 4.34 2.24 13.66
N LEU A 122 4.79 1.16 13.02
CA LEU A 122 5.09 -0.10 13.70
C LEU A 122 6.16 0.08 14.79
N ALA A 123 7.22 0.83 14.50
CA ALA A 123 8.27 1.13 15.47
C ALA A 123 7.76 1.95 16.67
N ILE A 124 6.87 2.91 16.43
CA ILE A 124 6.20 3.67 17.51
C ILE A 124 5.33 2.73 18.36
N CYS A 125 4.55 1.84 17.73
CA CYS A 125 3.73 0.86 18.45
C CYS A 125 4.61 -0.06 19.31
N GLN A 126 5.75 -0.51 18.79
CA GLN A 126 6.72 -1.33 19.51
C GLN A 126 7.33 -0.56 20.70
N ASP A 127 7.74 0.71 20.52
CA ASP A 127 8.22 1.54 21.63
C ASP A 127 7.15 1.69 22.72
N ARG A 128 5.88 1.94 22.36
CA ARG A 128 4.78 2.02 23.33
C ARG A 128 4.54 0.70 24.06
N ALA A 129 4.63 -0.43 23.36
CA ALA A 129 4.55 -1.75 23.97
C ALA A 129 5.68 -1.99 24.97
N ASP A 130 6.91 -1.65 24.62
CA ASP A 130 8.07 -1.84 25.50
C ASP A 130 8.03 -0.88 26.70
N ARG A 131 7.56 0.35 26.51
CA ARG A 131 7.29 1.29 27.60
C ARG A 131 6.21 0.77 28.55
N ALA A 132 5.11 0.25 28.02
CA ALA A 132 4.04 -0.35 28.81
C ALA A 132 4.56 -1.52 29.66
N LYS A 133 5.33 -2.43 29.06
CA LYS A 133 5.96 -3.55 29.78
C LYS A 133 6.87 -3.07 30.91
N ARG A 134 7.68 -2.02 30.67
CA ARG A 134 8.52 -1.41 31.71
C ARG A 134 7.68 -0.87 32.87
N ILE A 135 6.59 -0.15 32.59
CA ILE A 135 5.68 0.37 33.62
C ILE A 135 5.04 -0.75 34.43
N CYS A 136 4.59 -1.84 33.78
CA CYS A 136 4.07 -3.00 34.49
C CYS A 136 5.10 -3.57 35.47
N ARG A 137 6.35 -3.75 35.03
CA ARG A 137 7.45 -4.25 35.90
C ARG A 137 7.75 -3.29 37.06
N GLU A 138 7.79 -1.98 36.80
CA GLU A 138 8.02 -0.93 37.82
C GLU A 138 6.90 -0.88 38.87
N THR A 139 5.68 -1.25 38.49
CA THR A 139 4.50 -1.20 39.35
C THR A 139 4.13 -2.54 39.99
N GLY A 140 5.05 -3.52 39.95
CA GLY A 140 4.89 -4.83 40.58
C GLY A 140 4.04 -5.84 39.80
N THR A 141 3.65 -5.52 38.56
CA THR A 141 3.02 -6.46 37.64
C THR A 141 4.10 -7.13 36.79
N HIS A 142 4.68 -8.22 37.30
CA HIS A 142 5.77 -8.95 36.62
C HIS A 142 5.23 -9.94 35.57
N GLU A 143 6.10 -10.49 34.71
CA GLU A 143 5.72 -11.40 33.61
C GLU A 143 5.00 -12.68 34.06
N GLY A 144 5.23 -13.13 35.29
CA GLY A 144 4.51 -14.27 35.88
C GLY A 144 3.12 -13.92 36.44
N HIS A 145 2.76 -12.63 36.52
CA HIS A 145 1.45 -12.21 37.00
C HIS A 145 0.39 -12.48 35.92
N SER A 146 -0.75 -13.08 36.29
CA SER A 146 -1.82 -13.45 35.35
C SER A 146 -2.33 -12.26 34.51
N ASP A 147 -2.30 -11.06 35.09
CA ASP A 147 -2.74 -9.83 34.44
C ASP A 147 -1.66 -9.09 33.64
N PHE A 148 -0.42 -9.58 33.60
CA PHE A 148 0.68 -8.87 32.95
C PHE A 148 0.36 -8.53 31.51
N ASP A 149 -0.05 -9.54 30.75
CA ASP A 149 -0.30 -9.44 29.32
C ASP A 149 -1.45 -8.50 28.99
N ARG A 150 -2.53 -8.59 29.76
CA ARG A 150 -3.68 -7.71 29.63
C ARG A 150 -3.29 -6.26 29.92
N THR A 151 -2.52 -6.05 31.00
CA THR A 151 -2.17 -4.71 31.48
C THR A 151 -1.19 -4.01 30.54
N TRP A 152 -0.10 -4.65 30.11
CA TRP A 152 0.82 -3.94 29.22
C TRP A 152 0.18 -3.66 27.85
N LYS A 153 -0.65 -4.58 27.33
CA LYS A 153 -1.38 -4.36 26.06
C LYS A 153 -2.37 -3.20 26.17
N GLY A 154 -3.12 -3.12 27.28
CA GLY A 154 -4.03 -2.01 27.53
C GLY A 154 -3.31 -0.67 27.67
N LEU A 155 -2.09 -0.67 28.22
CA LEU A 155 -1.30 0.54 28.43
C LEU A 155 -0.79 1.02 27.08
N ALA A 156 -0.26 0.08 26.29
CA ALA A 156 0.24 0.33 24.94
C ALA A 156 -0.85 0.91 24.04
N ILE A 157 -2.06 0.33 24.04
CA ILE A 157 -3.13 0.82 23.15
C ILE A 157 -3.61 2.22 23.53
N ILE A 158 -3.72 2.54 24.83
CA ILE A 158 -4.06 3.91 25.26
C ILE A 158 -2.98 4.90 24.82
N MET A 159 -1.70 4.55 24.97
CA MET A 159 -0.58 5.39 24.54
C MET A 159 -0.57 5.62 23.03
N VAL A 160 -0.75 4.57 22.23
CA VAL A 160 -0.82 4.70 20.76
C VAL A 160 -2.03 5.53 20.34
N SER A 161 -3.17 5.39 21.02
CA SER A 161 -4.35 6.20 20.75
C SER A 161 -4.14 7.69 21.04
N TYR A 162 -3.32 8.05 22.04
CA TYR A 162 -2.90 9.45 22.22
C TYR A 162 -2.04 9.94 21.04
N ASP A 163 -1.10 9.12 20.56
CA ASP A 163 -0.29 9.46 19.40
C ASP A 163 -1.14 9.70 18.15
N GLU A 164 -2.16 8.87 17.90
CA GLU A 164 -3.09 9.04 16.77
C GLU A 164 -3.94 10.30 16.83
N CYS A 165 -4.12 10.86 18.02
CA CYS A 165 -4.79 12.14 18.22
C CYS A 165 -3.83 13.34 18.14
N GLY A 166 -2.54 13.11 17.87
CA GLY A 166 -1.51 14.15 17.90
C GLY A 166 -1.18 14.62 19.33
N LEU A 167 -1.48 13.81 20.34
CA LEU A 167 -1.31 14.13 21.75
C LEU A 167 -0.15 13.33 22.37
N SER A 168 0.91 13.06 21.61
CA SER A 168 2.07 12.28 22.06
C SER A 168 2.72 12.76 23.36
N THR A 169 2.63 14.07 23.66
CA THR A 169 3.13 14.65 24.92
C THR A 169 2.32 14.18 26.14
N ARG A 170 1.02 13.89 25.97
CA ARG A 170 0.15 13.37 27.03
C ARG A 170 0.46 11.93 27.42
N VAL A 171 1.17 11.18 26.58
CA VAL A 171 1.62 9.82 26.92
C VAL A 171 2.47 9.85 28.19
N ASN A 172 3.44 10.76 28.30
CA ASN A 172 4.29 10.85 29.50
C ASN A 172 3.49 11.21 30.76
N GLU A 173 2.48 12.09 30.62
CA GLU A 173 1.59 12.45 31.72
C GLU A 173 0.75 11.25 32.16
N PHE A 174 0.18 10.53 31.20
CA PHE A 174 -0.58 9.31 31.45
C PHE A 174 0.27 8.25 32.16
N GLU A 175 1.49 8.00 31.70
CA GLU A 175 2.40 7.04 32.34
C GLU A 175 2.71 7.45 33.80
N ARG A 176 2.96 8.73 34.05
CA ARG A 176 3.20 9.26 35.40
C ARG A 176 1.98 9.08 36.29
N GLN A 177 0.80 9.44 35.79
CA GLN A 177 -0.46 9.27 36.53
C GLN A 177 -0.74 7.80 36.82
N TYR A 178 -0.54 6.90 35.86
CA TYR A 178 -0.74 5.47 36.05
C TYR A 178 0.14 4.92 37.18
N ARG A 179 1.43 5.26 37.20
CA ARG A 179 2.35 4.86 38.29
C ARG A 179 1.85 5.36 39.65
N LEU A 180 1.50 6.64 39.74
CA LEU A 180 0.98 7.23 40.99
C LEU A 180 -0.31 6.55 41.44
N MET A 181 -1.24 6.30 40.52
CA MET A 181 -2.49 5.63 40.84
C MET A 181 -2.27 4.19 41.30
N LYS A 182 -1.40 3.44 40.62
CA LYS A 182 -1.11 2.04 40.95
C LYS A 182 -0.46 1.87 42.33
N THR A 183 0.32 2.85 42.79
CA THR A 183 0.86 2.86 44.18
C THR A 183 -0.19 3.13 45.25
N ARG A 184 -1.38 3.65 44.89
CA ARG A 184 -2.47 3.85 45.85
C ARG A 184 -3.24 2.54 46.03
N GLY A 185 -3.48 2.12 47.26
CA GLY A 185 -4.21 0.89 47.59
C GLY A 185 -5.65 0.81 47.05
N ARG A 186 -6.19 1.90 46.50
CA ARG A 186 -7.52 1.96 45.87
C ARG A 186 -7.53 1.61 44.38
N PHE A 187 -6.36 1.43 43.74
CA PHE A 187 -6.27 1.21 42.30
C PHE A 187 -7.13 0.03 41.81
N GLU A 188 -7.00 -1.12 42.46
CA GLU A 188 -7.67 -2.36 42.03
C GLU A 188 -9.19 -2.26 42.07
N HIS A 189 -9.74 -1.54 43.06
CA HIS A 189 -11.19 -1.45 43.26
C HIS A 189 -11.81 -0.27 42.51
N GLU A 190 -11.14 0.89 42.46
CA GLU A 190 -11.75 2.12 41.95
C GLU A 190 -11.30 2.48 40.53
N ILE A 191 -10.06 2.17 40.13
CA ILE A 191 -9.45 2.74 38.92
C ILE A 191 -9.25 1.70 37.82
N ARG A 192 -8.95 0.45 38.20
CA ARG A 192 -8.65 -0.63 37.26
C ARG A 192 -9.74 -0.82 36.21
N HIS A 193 -11.02 -0.81 36.62
CA HIS A 193 -12.13 -1.02 35.71
C HIS A 193 -12.22 0.06 34.62
N ILE A 194 -11.95 1.33 34.95
CA ILE A 194 -11.97 2.47 34.01
C ILE A 194 -10.92 2.28 32.93
N TYR A 195 -9.73 1.87 33.37
CA TYR A 195 -8.61 1.59 32.51
C TYR A 195 -8.87 0.38 31.61
N ASP A 196 -9.34 -0.73 32.19
CA ASP A 196 -9.68 -1.95 31.46
C ASP A 196 -10.81 -1.71 30.44
N GLU A 197 -11.81 -0.92 30.80
CA GLU A 197 -12.91 -0.53 29.91
C GLU A 197 -12.43 0.36 28.76
N ALA A 198 -11.57 1.35 29.04
CA ALA A 198 -10.99 2.20 28.00
C ALA A 198 -10.10 1.40 27.06
N ALA A 199 -9.19 0.58 27.59
CA ALA A 199 -8.32 -0.29 26.80
C ALA A 199 -9.13 -1.29 25.97
N GLY A 200 -10.12 -1.94 26.57
CA GLY A 200 -11.02 -2.87 25.88
C GLY A 200 -11.83 -2.19 24.78
N SER A 201 -12.34 -0.98 25.03
CA SER A 201 -13.08 -0.20 24.04
C SER A 201 -12.18 0.25 22.87
N LEU A 202 -10.95 0.67 23.14
CA LEU A 202 -9.97 1.03 22.08
C LEU A 202 -9.57 -0.20 21.27
N ALA A 203 -9.40 -1.35 21.92
CA ALA A 203 -9.06 -2.61 21.26
C ALA A 203 -10.21 -3.11 20.38
N ALA A 204 -11.45 -2.99 20.86
CA ALA A 204 -12.64 -3.37 20.10
C ALA A 204 -12.89 -2.44 18.91
N ASP A 205 -12.54 -1.15 19.00
CA ASP A 205 -12.64 -0.21 17.88
C ASP A 205 -11.54 -0.41 16.83
N ARG A 206 -10.44 -1.12 17.14
CA ARG A 206 -9.41 -1.45 16.16
C ARG A 206 -9.84 -2.58 15.26
N GLN A 207 -10.04 -2.28 13.98
CA GLN A 207 -10.24 -3.29 12.96
C GLN A 207 -8.89 -3.78 12.42
N THR A 208 -8.48 -4.99 12.78
CA THR A 208 -7.40 -5.71 12.10
C THR A 208 -8.00 -6.53 10.97
N ARG A 209 -7.73 -6.15 9.72
CA ARG A 209 -8.27 -6.82 8.52
C ARG A 209 -7.38 -7.99 8.07
N ILE A 210 -6.73 -8.70 9.00
CA ILE A 210 -5.67 -9.67 8.68
C ILE A 210 -6.19 -10.78 7.77
N LEU A 211 -7.29 -11.45 8.13
CA LEU A 211 -7.85 -12.55 7.33
C LEU A 211 -8.29 -12.12 5.91
N PRO A 212 -9.13 -11.08 5.72
CA PRO A 212 -9.51 -10.66 4.38
C PRO A 212 -8.34 -10.12 3.57
N VAL A 213 -7.34 -9.49 4.20
CA VAL A 213 -6.09 -9.07 3.54
C VAL A 213 -5.31 -10.30 3.06
N PHE A 214 -5.10 -11.29 3.93
CA PHE A 214 -4.40 -12.53 3.56
C PHE A 214 -5.07 -13.26 2.39
N LEU A 215 -6.41 -13.36 2.39
CA LEU A 215 -7.15 -13.95 1.28
C LEU A 215 -6.99 -13.12 -0.01
N ALA A 216 -7.07 -11.79 0.07
CA ALA A 216 -6.88 -10.92 -1.08
C ALA A 216 -5.44 -11.02 -1.66
N GLU A 217 -4.42 -11.11 -0.80
CA GLU A 217 -3.03 -11.33 -1.19
C GLU A 217 -2.86 -12.69 -1.87
N LEU A 218 -3.44 -13.76 -1.31
CA LEU A 218 -3.39 -15.10 -1.90
C LEU A 218 -4.03 -15.12 -3.29
N PHE A 219 -5.20 -14.50 -3.47
CA PHE A 219 -5.84 -14.39 -4.78
C PHE A 219 -5.03 -13.55 -5.76
N PHE A 220 -4.45 -12.44 -5.32
CA PHE A 220 -3.63 -11.59 -6.18
C PHE A 220 -2.36 -12.31 -6.64
N ILE A 221 -1.58 -12.86 -5.71
CA ILE A 221 -0.33 -13.58 -5.99
C ILE A 221 -0.63 -14.85 -6.80
N GLY A 222 -1.63 -15.63 -6.39
CA GLY A 222 -2.05 -16.85 -7.08
C GLY A 222 -2.51 -16.57 -8.51
N GLY A 223 -3.34 -15.56 -8.71
CA GLY A 223 -3.77 -15.11 -10.04
C GLY A 223 -2.61 -14.65 -10.90
N TRP A 224 -1.67 -13.91 -10.32
CA TRP A 224 -0.45 -13.47 -11.01
C TRP A 224 0.44 -14.65 -11.44
N VAL A 225 0.67 -15.63 -10.55
CA VAL A 225 1.45 -16.84 -10.87
C VAL A 225 0.76 -17.70 -11.93
N ILE A 226 -0.55 -17.94 -11.81
CA ILE A 226 -1.32 -18.74 -12.78
C ILE A 226 -1.23 -18.10 -14.16
N SER A 227 -1.37 -16.78 -14.25
CA SER A 227 -1.25 -16.06 -15.51
C SER A 227 0.17 -16.07 -16.07
N LEU A 228 1.21 -16.03 -15.22
CA LEU A 228 2.60 -16.22 -15.66
C LEU A 228 2.82 -17.61 -16.27
N ILE A 229 2.32 -18.66 -15.62
CA ILE A 229 2.38 -20.04 -16.14
C ILE A 229 1.59 -20.16 -17.45
N LYS A 230 0.40 -19.57 -17.50
CA LYS A 230 -0.44 -19.55 -18.71
C LYS A 230 0.27 -18.83 -19.86
N ALA A 231 0.89 -17.68 -19.61
CA ALA A 231 1.65 -16.96 -20.63
C ALA A 231 2.87 -17.77 -21.08
N ALA A 232 3.62 -18.36 -20.15
CA ALA A 232 4.81 -19.17 -20.48
C ALA A 232 4.49 -20.45 -21.28
N SER A 233 3.31 -21.04 -21.04
CA SER A 233 2.84 -22.26 -21.74
C SER A 233 2.05 -21.99 -23.03
N SER A 234 1.72 -20.72 -23.29
CA SER A 234 0.93 -20.33 -24.44
C SER A 234 1.77 -20.23 -25.71
N GLU A 235 1.21 -20.66 -26.84
CA GLU A 235 1.77 -20.40 -28.16
C GLU A 235 1.11 -19.18 -28.80
N PRO A 236 1.85 -18.37 -29.60
CA PRO A 236 1.29 -17.27 -30.36
C PRO A 236 0.21 -17.75 -31.34
N SER A 237 -0.97 -17.15 -31.29
CA SER A 237 -2.08 -17.45 -32.21
C SER A 237 -2.84 -16.17 -32.59
N PRO A 238 -3.75 -16.20 -33.59
CA PRO A 238 -4.55 -15.04 -33.95
C PRO A 238 -5.33 -14.42 -32.78
N THR A 239 -5.62 -15.20 -31.74
CA THR A 239 -6.35 -14.78 -30.53
C THR A 239 -5.47 -14.72 -29.27
N ASN A 240 -4.19 -15.12 -29.35
CA ASN A 240 -3.32 -15.24 -28.18
C ASN A 240 -1.96 -14.59 -28.40
N TRP A 241 -1.71 -13.53 -27.64
CA TRP A 241 -0.54 -12.65 -27.78
C TRP A 241 0.34 -12.75 -26.56
N VAL A 242 1.14 -13.80 -26.54
CA VAL A 242 1.98 -14.19 -25.40
C VAL A 242 2.83 -13.02 -24.89
N ASN A 243 3.45 -12.24 -25.78
CA ASN A 243 4.32 -11.13 -25.37
C ASN A 243 3.54 -9.98 -24.73
N VAL A 244 2.36 -9.65 -25.28
CA VAL A 244 1.52 -8.56 -24.74
C VAL A 244 1.01 -8.96 -23.36
N GLU A 245 0.66 -10.24 -23.19
CA GLU A 245 0.26 -10.77 -21.91
C GLU A 245 1.42 -10.81 -20.92
N ALA A 246 2.56 -11.36 -21.30
CA ALA A 246 3.78 -11.38 -20.49
C ALA A 246 4.22 -9.97 -20.06
N GLN A 247 4.14 -8.99 -20.95
CA GLN A 247 4.42 -7.60 -20.63
C GLN A 247 3.38 -7.00 -19.66
N SER A 248 2.10 -7.37 -19.79
CA SER A 248 1.05 -6.95 -18.85
C SER A 248 1.26 -7.55 -17.46
N ILE A 249 1.72 -8.80 -17.40
CA ILE A 249 2.12 -9.50 -16.16
C ILE A 249 3.32 -8.79 -15.53
N ALA A 250 4.33 -8.46 -16.33
CA ALA A 250 5.52 -7.74 -15.90
C ALA A 250 5.18 -6.35 -15.34
N ILE A 251 4.33 -5.57 -16.03
CA ILE A 251 3.87 -4.27 -15.54
C ILE A 251 3.07 -4.42 -14.24
N SER A 252 2.26 -5.47 -14.11
CA SER A 252 1.52 -5.74 -12.87
C SER A 252 2.45 -6.09 -11.71
N ALA A 253 3.63 -6.67 -11.99
CA ALA A 253 4.66 -6.95 -10.99
C ALA A 253 5.21 -5.66 -10.33
N LEU A 254 5.08 -4.49 -10.98
CA LEU A 254 5.39 -3.20 -10.36
C LEU A 254 4.56 -2.92 -9.10
N TYR A 255 3.42 -3.58 -8.93
CA TYR A 255 2.54 -3.41 -7.79
C TYR A 255 2.67 -4.53 -6.74
N LEU A 256 3.65 -5.44 -6.87
CA LEU A 256 3.87 -6.48 -5.86
C LEU A 256 4.14 -5.90 -4.47
N TRP A 257 4.79 -4.74 -4.38
CA TRP A 257 5.02 -4.03 -3.11
C TRP A 257 3.71 -3.69 -2.37
N VAL A 258 2.58 -3.53 -3.08
CA VAL A 258 1.26 -3.28 -2.47
C VAL A 258 0.87 -4.43 -1.55
N THR A 259 1.19 -5.68 -1.90
CA THR A 259 0.87 -6.86 -1.08
C THR A 259 1.42 -6.69 0.33
N SER A 260 2.74 -6.59 0.48
CA SER A 260 3.32 -6.50 1.82
C SER A 260 3.02 -5.17 2.50
N THR A 261 2.72 -4.10 1.76
CA THR A 261 2.29 -2.82 2.36
C THR A 261 0.92 -2.94 3.01
N VAL A 262 -0.04 -3.57 2.32
CA VAL A 262 -1.38 -3.86 2.85
C VAL A 262 -1.29 -4.86 4.00
N GLY A 263 -0.46 -5.90 3.87
CA GLY A 263 -0.16 -6.85 4.93
C GLY A 263 0.38 -6.19 6.20
N LEU A 264 1.43 -5.36 6.09
CA LEU A 264 2.01 -4.62 7.22
C LEU A 264 0.99 -3.66 7.87
N ALA A 265 0.20 -2.94 7.07
CA ALA A 265 -0.84 -2.06 7.59
C ALA A 265 -1.94 -2.85 8.33
N SER A 266 -2.26 -4.07 7.88
CA SER A 266 -3.28 -4.94 8.51
C SER A 266 -2.94 -5.35 9.94
N VAL A 267 -1.64 -5.46 10.24
CA VAL A 267 -1.12 -5.77 11.59
C VAL A 267 -1.29 -4.59 12.55
N ILE A 268 -1.12 -3.36 12.07
CA ILE A 268 -1.32 -2.14 12.88
C ILE A 268 -2.82 -2.01 13.26
N GLY A 269 -3.69 -2.28 12.30
CA GLY A 269 -5.14 -2.07 12.41
C GLY A 269 -5.51 -0.59 12.48
N ALA A 270 -6.75 -0.24 12.12
CA ALA A 270 -7.22 1.16 12.11
C ALA A 270 -8.50 1.32 12.95
N SER A 271 -8.80 2.54 13.41
CA SER A 271 -10.06 2.85 14.10
C SER A 271 -11.26 2.69 13.17
N GLN A 272 -12.33 2.03 13.63
CA GLN A 272 -13.54 1.81 12.84
C GLN A 272 -14.37 3.07 12.61
N THR A 273 -14.23 4.08 13.47
CA THR A 273 -14.94 5.36 13.32
C THR A 273 -14.01 6.53 13.57
N GLU A 274 -14.31 7.68 12.96
CA GLU A 274 -13.54 8.93 13.17
C GLU A 274 -13.51 9.34 14.65
N ASP A 275 -14.63 9.14 15.35
CA ASP A 275 -14.89 9.71 16.67
C ASP A 275 -14.66 8.76 17.84
N ALA A 276 -14.46 7.45 17.61
CA ALA A 276 -14.33 6.49 18.70
C ALA A 276 -13.12 6.76 19.59
N ILE A 277 -11.92 6.84 19.02
CA ILE A 277 -10.69 7.07 19.79
C ILE A 277 -10.76 8.36 20.62
N PRO A 278 -11.10 9.53 20.03
CA PRO A 278 -11.26 10.75 20.80
C PRO A 278 -12.28 10.62 21.93
N ARG A 279 -13.44 10.02 21.63
CA ARG A 279 -14.52 9.83 22.61
C ARG A 279 -14.07 8.93 23.77
N ILE A 280 -13.40 7.81 23.48
CA ILE A 280 -12.97 6.84 24.49
C ILE A 280 -11.90 7.46 25.39
N LEU A 281 -10.84 8.05 24.82
CA LEU A 281 -9.79 8.69 25.60
C LEU A 281 -10.30 9.85 26.47
N GLN A 282 -11.25 10.64 25.98
CA GLN A 282 -11.86 11.70 26.79
C GLN A 282 -12.70 11.15 27.93
N THR A 283 -13.43 10.06 27.70
CA THR A 283 -14.22 9.39 28.73
C THR A 283 -13.29 8.83 29.80
N PHE A 284 -12.18 8.26 29.36
CA PHE A 284 -11.11 7.78 30.21
C PHE A 284 -10.51 8.91 31.07
N GLU A 285 -10.05 10.02 30.46
CA GLU A 285 -9.52 11.18 31.20
C GLU A 285 -10.55 11.76 32.18
N TYR A 286 -11.81 11.85 31.75
CA TYR A 286 -12.90 12.34 32.58
C TYR A 286 -13.10 11.47 33.82
N ASN A 287 -13.26 10.17 33.61
CA ASN A 287 -13.48 9.20 34.66
C ASN A 287 -12.29 9.18 35.63
N LEU A 288 -11.04 9.25 35.13
CA LEU A 288 -9.85 9.37 35.99
C LEU A 288 -9.85 10.67 36.81
N SER A 289 -10.20 11.81 36.20
CA SER A 289 -10.19 13.12 36.89
C SER A 289 -11.20 13.19 38.04
N ALA A 290 -12.31 12.45 37.96
CA ALA A 290 -13.32 12.38 39.01
C ALA A 290 -12.77 11.81 40.34
N PHE A 291 -11.68 11.02 40.28
CA PHE A 291 -11.00 10.50 41.48
C PHE A 291 -9.90 11.43 42.02
N VAL A 292 -9.51 12.46 41.26
CA VAL A 292 -8.42 13.38 41.62
C VAL A 292 -8.95 14.68 42.26
N GLY A 293 -10.19 15.10 41.99
CA GLY A 293 -10.76 16.30 42.61
C GLY A 293 -12.28 16.49 42.42
N PRO A 294 -12.89 17.43 43.15
CA PRO A 294 -14.33 17.59 43.18
C PRO A 294 -14.88 18.20 41.89
N GLN A 295 -15.77 17.43 41.23
CA GLN A 295 -16.72 17.83 40.19
C GLN A 295 -16.16 18.49 38.93
N ASN A 296 -15.50 17.70 38.09
CA ASN A 296 -15.55 17.99 36.66
C ASN A 296 -16.85 17.42 36.07
N ARG A 297 -17.61 18.24 35.35
CA ARG A 297 -18.72 17.79 34.49
C ARG A 297 -18.12 17.33 33.16
N ARG A 298 -18.56 16.17 32.64
CA ARG A 298 -18.06 15.66 31.34
C ARG A 298 -18.27 16.75 30.28
N PRO A 299 -17.22 17.19 29.55
CA PRO A 299 -17.39 18.22 28.54
C PRO A 299 -18.34 17.74 27.45
N SER A 300 -19.30 18.57 27.07
CA SER A 300 -20.25 18.28 25.98
C SER A 300 -19.50 18.08 24.65
N MET A 301 -20.11 17.40 23.68
CA MET A 301 -19.51 17.24 22.33
C MET A 301 -19.10 18.58 21.71
N ARG A 302 -19.95 19.60 21.87
CA ARG A 302 -19.67 20.97 21.42
C ARG A 302 -18.43 21.56 22.10
N ARG A 303 -18.36 21.51 23.44
CA ARG A 303 -17.19 22.04 24.17
C ARG A 303 -15.89 21.31 23.78
N ARG A 304 -15.98 20.02 23.44
CA ARG A 304 -14.83 19.24 22.98
C ARG A 304 -14.29 19.70 21.64
N LEU A 305 -15.20 20.05 20.71
CA LEU A 305 -14.84 20.65 19.43
C LEU A 305 -14.21 22.03 19.63
N GLU A 306 -14.79 22.85 20.51
CA GLU A 306 -14.28 24.19 20.85
C GLU A 306 -12.87 24.12 21.46
N LEU A 307 -12.59 23.12 22.30
CA LEU A 307 -11.28 22.93 22.92
C LEU A 307 -10.23 22.30 21.99
N CYS A 308 -10.63 21.87 20.77
CA CYS A 308 -9.75 21.17 19.83
C CYS A 308 -8.97 20.02 20.47
N TRP A 309 -9.59 19.31 21.44
CA TRP A 309 -8.87 18.34 22.29
C TRP A 309 -8.20 17.24 21.46
N CYS A 310 -8.88 16.76 20.42
CA CYS A 310 -8.27 15.93 19.39
C CYS A 310 -8.72 16.48 18.03
N LYS A 311 -7.73 16.66 17.17
CA LYS A 311 -7.90 17.06 15.78
C LYS A 311 -8.80 16.04 15.05
N ARG A 312 -9.64 16.51 14.12
CA ARG A 312 -10.57 15.69 13.32
C ARG A 312 -10.15 15.68 11.85
N SER A 313 -10.70 14.75 11.07
CA SER A 313 -10.50 14.65 9.64
C SER A 313 -9.02 14.80 9.22
N ILE A 314 -8.70 15.76 8.34
CA ILE A 314 -7.36 16.01 7.83
C ILE A 314 -6.35 16.32 8.93
N ASP A 315 -6.74 17.05 9.97
CA ASP A 315 -5.83 17.42 11.04
C ASP A 315 -5.39 16.20 11.85
N ARG A 316 -6.28 15.20 12.02
CA ARG A 316 -5.94 13.91 12.65
C ARG A 316 -5.00 13.11 11.77
N ALA A 317 -5.26 13.09 10.46
CA ALA A 317 -4.40 12.42 9.48
C ALA A 317 -2.97 12.98 9.51
N LEU A 318 -2.84 14.31 9.48
CA LEU A 318 -1.55 15.02 9.57
C LEU A 318 -0.75 14.67 10.84
N CYS A 319 -1.45 14.39 11.94
CA CYS A 319 -0.85 14.09 13.24
C CYS A 319 -0.58 12.59 13.48
N GLY A 320 -0.77 11.74 12.47
CA GLY A 320 -0.44 10.31 12.57
C GLY A 320 -1.64 9.39 12.79
N GLY A 321 -2.86 9.90 12.69
CA GLY A 321 -4.06 9.06 12.60
C GLY A 321 -4.03 8.13 11.39
N THR A 322 -3.29 8.49 10.34
CA THR A 322 -3.09 7.68 9.14
C THR A 322 -1.68 7.12 9.12
N TYR A 323 -1.54 5.80 8.90
CA TYR A 323 -0.24 5.13 9.07
C TYR A 323 0.63 5.19 7.82
N SER A 324 0.06 5.32 6.63
CA SER A 324 0.80 5.48 5.36
C SER A 324 1.15 6.93 5.05
N TRP A 325 0.61 7.90 5.77
CA TRP A 325 0.85 9.32 5.49
C TRP A 325 1.04 10.11 6.78
N ARG A 326 2.26 10.60 6.99
CA ARG A 326 2.66 11.38 8.18
C ARG A 326 3.58 12.54 7.79
N PRO A 327 3.06 13.62 7.17
CA PRO A 327 3.90 14.70 6.67
C PRO A 327 4.65 15.45 7.78
N LEU A 328 4.09 15.49 9.00
CA LEU A 328 4.70 16.16 10.16
C LEU A 328 5.84 15.36 10.83
N ARG A 329 6.18 14.16 10.33
CA ARG A 329 7.24 13.31 10.91
C ARG A 329 8.62 13.98 10.92
N TRP A 330 8.85 14.93 10.00
CA TRP A 330 10.10 15.68 9.89
C TRP A 330 10.11 16.96 10.74
N HIS A 331 8.95 17.47 11.13
CA HIS A 331 8.81 18.74 11.86
C HIS A 331 8.77 18.58 13.38
N THR A 332 8.64 17.36 13.89
CA THR A 332 8.60 17.07 15.34
C THR A 332 9.99 17.17 16.01
N GLY A 333 10.84 18.06 15.48
CA GLY A 333 12.29 18.15 15.63
C GLY A 333 12.86 18.54 17.00
N SER A 334 12.30 18.11 18.13
CA SER A 334 12.95 18.33 19.43
C SER A 334 12.72 17.28 20.50
N GLN A 335 11.70 16.42 20.42
CA GLN A 335 11.43 15.47 21.50
C GLN A 335 11.86 14.02 21.24
N LEU A 336 12.04 13.61 19.98
CA LEU A 336 12.42 12.23 19.65
C LEU A 336 13.50 12.20 18.54
N GLY A 337 14.74 12.59 18.85
CA GLY A 337 15.87 12.52 17.90
C GLY A 337 16.12 11.11 17.32
N TRP A 338 15.60 10.06 17.95
CA TRP A 338 15.61 8.69 17.42
C TRP A 338 14.67 8.48 16.22
N ILE A 339 13.60 9.29 16.10
CA ILE A 339 12.65 9.21 14.98
C ILE A 339 13.34 9.56 13.67
N THR A 340 14.20 10.59 13.64
CA THR A 340 14.83 11.02 12.37
C THR A 340 15.76 9.95 11.80
N ARG A 341 16.61 9.33 12.63
CA ARG A 341 17.48 8.22 12.19
C ARG A 341 16.67 7.00 11.74
N SER A 342 15.64 6.66 12.50
CA SER A 342 14.75 5.55 12.16
C SER A 342 13.97 5.81 10.87
N ALA A 343 13.49 7.04 10.65
CA ALA A 343 12.77 7.43 9.44
C ALA A 343 13.65 7.31 8.20
N VAL A 344 14.93 7.72 8.27
CA VAL A 344 15.88 7.52 7.18
C VAL A 344 16.11 6.02 6.93
N ALA A 345 16.36 5.24 8.00
CA ALA A 345 16.54 3.80 7.87
C ALA A 345 15.31 3.11 7.25
N PHE A 346 14.10 3.46 7.69
CA PHE A 346 12.85 2.94 7.13
C PHE A 346 12.61 3.39 5.69
N SER A 347 13.07 4.58 5.30
CA SER A 347 13.03 5.04 3.90
C SER A 347 13.97 4.22 3.01
N VAL A 348 15.16 3.86 3.51
CA VAL A 348 16.09 2.96 2.81
C VAL A 348 15.50 1.56 2.68
N VAL A 349 14.92 1.01 3.76
CA VAL A 349 14.23 -0.30 3.72
C VAL A 349 13.06 -0.26 2.73
N ALA A 350 12.26 0.80 2.75
CA ALA A 350 11.15 1.01 1.82
C ALA A 350 11.64 1.09 0.36
N LEU A 351 12.75 1.79 0.11
CA LEU A 351 13.37 1.87 -1.22
C LEU A 351 13.80 0.49 -1.73
N VAL A 352 14.47 -0.32 -0.89
CA VAL A 352 14.85 -1.70 -1.26
C VAL A 352 13.61 -2.54 -1.53
N PHE A 353 12.59 -2.43 -0.67
CA PHE A 353 11.35 -3.17 -0.78
C PHE A 353 10.57 -2.87 -2.06
N VAL A 354 10.34 -1.58 -2.38
CA VAL A 354 9.69 -1.14 -3.62
C VAL A 354 10.60 -1.45 -4.83
N GLY A 355 11.90 -1.22 -4.70
CA GLY A 355 12.91 -1.49 -5.72
C GLY A 355 12.94 -2.96 -6.15
N CYS A 356 12.74 -3.91 -5.22
CA CYS A 356 12.65 -5.34 -5.56
C CYS A 356 11.46 -5.62 -6.50
N SER A 357 10.31 -4.98 -6.29
CA SER A 357 9.15 -5.13 -7.20
C SER A 357 9.44 -4.56 -8.58
N PHE A 358 10.13 -3.42 -8.65
CA PHE A 358 10.58 -2.84 -9.90
C PHE A 358 11.59 -3.74 -10.62
N LEU A 359 12.58 -4.29 -9.90
CA LEU A 359 13.56 -5.21 -10.45
C LEU A 359 12.91 -6.48 -10.98
N ILE A 360 11.93 -7.06 -10.28
CA ILE A 360 11.15 -8.22 -10.77
C ILE A 360 10.42 -7.84 -12.05
N SER A 361 9.72 -6.70 -12.06
CA SER A 361 9.02 -6.21 -13.25
C SER A 361 9.96 -6.01 -14.44
N ALA A 362 11.09 -5.33 -14.25
CA ALA A 362 12.10 -5.07 -15.27
C ALA A 362 12.72 -6.38 -15.78
N THR A 363 13.03 -7.32 -14.87
CA THR A 363 13.57 -8.63 -15.22
C THR A 363 12.56 -9.43 -16.04
N LEU A 364 11.30 -9.51 -15.61
CA LEU A 364 10.26 -10.20 -16.36
C LEU A 364 10.04 -9.56 -17.73
N SER A 365 9.99 -8.23 -17.79
CA SER A 365 9.86 -7.49 -19.05
C SER A 365 11.02 -7.75 -20.00
N TYR A 366 12.25 -7.81 -19.49
CA TYR A 366 13.45 -8.15 -20.25
C TYR A 366 13.45 -9.61 -20.73
N LEU A 367 12.95 -10.53 -19.90
CA LEU A 367 12.88 -11.96 -20.22
C LEU A 367 11.69 -12.33 -21.11
N VAL A 368 10.77 -11.40 -21.42
CA VAL A 368 9.71 -11.65 -22.40
C VAL A 368 10.37 -11.95 -23.74
N SER A 369 10.34 -13.22 -24.12
CA SER A 369 10.89 -13.66 -25.38
C SER A 369 10.20 -12.89 -26.51
N PRO A 370 10.94 -12.41 -27.51
CA PRO A 370 10.39 -11.67 -28.64
C PRO A 370 9.68 -12.61 -29.64
N ARG A 371 8.74 -13.42 -29.17
CA ARG A 371 8.02 -14.41 -29.98
C ARG A 371 6.69 -13.84 -30.45
N GLY A 372 6.48 -13.72 -31.75
CA GLY A 372 5.30 -13.03 -32.28
C GLY A 372 5.58 -11.55 -32.54
N PHE A 373 4.56 -10.75 -32.83
CA PHE A 373 4.72 -9.39 -33.30
C PHE A 373 5.02 -8.49 -32.09
N SER A 374 6.30 -8.14 -31.93
CA SER A 374 6.84 -7.35 -30.82
C SER A 374 7.41 -6.05 -31.36
N CYS A 375 6.60 -5.00 -31.34
CA CYS A 375 7.00 -3.63 -31.70
C CYS A 375 7.32 -2.77 -30.48
N ARG A 376 7.47 -3.41 -29.31
CA ARG A 376 7.70 -2.75 -28.02
C ARG A 376 8.89 -3.40 -27.32
N HIS A 377 10.06 -3.31 -27.94
CA HIS A 377 11.30 -3.69 -27.29
C HIS A 377 11.89 -2.48 -26.56
N ILE A 378 11.87 -2.52 -25.23
CA ILE A 378 12.56 -1.56 -24.36
C ILE A 378 14.07 -1.43 -24.72
N PRO A 379 14.78 -2.49 -25.17
CA PRO A 379 16.17 -2.35 -25.61
C PRO A 379 16.40 -1.39 -26.78
N GLU A 380 15.40 -1.07 -27.62
CA GLU A 380 15.54 -0.12 -28.73
C GLU A 380 15.44 1.35 -28.33
N ILE A 381 14.98 1.66 -27.11
CA ILE A 381 14.86 3.03 -26.62
C ILE A 381 16.09 3.44 -25.80
N ILE A 382 16.85 2.46 -25.31
CA ILE A 382 17.99 2.66 -24.41
C ILE A 382 19.35 2.49 -25.13
N VAL A 383 19.38 1.85 -26.30
CA VAL A 383 20.53 1.80 -27.22
C VAL A 383 20.27 2.75 -28.37
#